data_AF-A0A0A3XJK6-F1
#
_entry.id   AF-A0A0A3XJK6-F1
#
_cell.length_a   1.000
_cell.length_b   1.000
_cell.length_c   1.000
_cell.angle_alpha   90.00
_cell.angle_beta   90.00
_cell.angle_gamma   90.00
#
_symmetry.space_group_name_H-M   'P 1'
#
loop_
_entity.id
_entity.type
_entity.pdbx_description
1 polymer ?
#
loop_
_entity_poly.entity_id
_entity_poly.type
_entity_poly.pdbx_seq_one_letter_code
_entity_poly.pdbx_strand_id
1 'polypeptide(L)'
;MAIIGTFTATDNGYIGSIKTLTLNIKARFAAFEKDNDKAPDYRIFAGVTEFGAAWKKTARDSDREYLSVKLDDPSFPAPIYASLVKVEGEEGFILIWSRQNGD
;
A
#
# COMPACT_ATOMS: atom_id res chain seq x y z
N MET A 1 -2.01 -15.63 -1.06
CA MET A 1 -1.27 -14.40 -0.67
C MET A 1 -0.05 -14.27 -1.58
N ALA A 2 0.32 -13.06 -1.99
CA ALA A 2 1.49 -12.81 -2.83
C ALA A 2 2.14 -11.47 -2.47
N ILE A 3 3.48 -11.41 -2.47
CA ILE A 3 4.22 -10.15 -2.38
C ILE A 3 4.21 -9.53 -3.77
N ILE A 4 3.61 -8.35 -3.89
CA ILE A 4 3.48 -7.62 -5.15
C ILE A 4 4.28 -6.31 -5.15
N GLY A 5 5.05 -6.04 -4.10
CA GLY A 5 5.89 -4.85 -4.05
C GLY A 5 6.85 -4.83 -2.88
N THR A 6 7.90 -4.03 -3.05
CA THR A 6 8.96 -3.79 -2.06
C THR A 6 9.17 -2.29 -1.94
N PHE A 7 9.28 -1.82 -0.70
CA PHE A 7 9.32 -0.40 -0.36
C PHE A 7 10.33 -0.13 0.75
N THR A 8 10.82 1.09 0.77
CA THR A 8 11.65 1.66 1.84
C THR A 8 10.96 2.91 2.37
N ALA A 9 11.06 3.13 3.68
CA ALA A 9 10.56 4.36 4.29
C ALA A 9 11.39 5.57 3.85
N THR A 10 10.75 6.72 3.78
CA THR A 10 11.37 8.03 3.57
C THR A 10 10.81 9.00 4.61
N ASP A 11 11.38 10.20 4.68
CA ASP A 11 10.95 11.24 5.63
C ASP A 11 9.44 11.56 5.54
N ASN A 12 8.85 11.42 4.34
CA ASN A 12 7.44 11.78 4.09
C ASN A 12 6.59 10.62 3.53
N GLY A 13 6.98 9.37 3.78
CA GLY A 13 6.21 8.19 3.42
C GLY A 13 7.06 7.01 2.98
N TYR A 14 6.78 6.47 1.79
CA TYR A 14 7.44 5.25 1.29
C TYR A 14 7.70 5.34 -0.21
N ILE A 15 8.84 4.81 -0.66
CA ILE A 15 9.16 4.69 -2.09
C ILE A 15 9.53 3.26 -2.42
N GLY A 16 9.15 2.79 -3.60
CA GLY A 16 9.37 1.41 -3.98
C GLY A 16 8.82 1.06 -5.34
N SER A 17 8.51 -0.21 -5.52
CA SER A 17 7.95 -0.73 -6.76
C SER A 17 6.78 -1.68 -6.51
N ILE A 18 5.85 -1.70 -7.46
CA ILE A 18 4.76 -2.67 -7.52
C ILE A 18 4.94 -3.48 -8.79
N LYS A 19 4.95 -4.80 -8.65
CA LYS A 19 5.15 -5.76 -9.74
C LYS A 19 4.14 -6.90 -9.65
N THR A 20 3.41 -7.09 -10.74
CA THR A 20 2.55 -8.26 -11.01
C THR A 20 2.90 -8.81 -12.40
N LEU A 21 2.14 -9.78 -12.91
CA LEU A 21 2.34 -10.27 -14.29
C LEU A 21 2.10 -9.18 -15.36
N THR A 22 1.25 -8.20 -15.08
CA THR A 22 0.84 -7.16 -16.05
C THR A 22 1.22 -5.75 -15.63
N LEU A 23 1.69 -5.55 -14.40
CA LEU A 23 2.06 -4.24 -13.85
C LEU A 23 3.53 -4.27 -13.41
N ASN A 24 4.29 -3.23 -13.77
CA ASN A 24 5.66 -3.05 -13.28
C ASN A 24 5.96 -1.54 -13.20
N ILE A 25 5.71 -0.95 -12.03
CA ILE A 25 5.79 0.49 -11.82
C ILE A 25 6.62 0.83 -10.59
N LYS A 26 7.27 2.00 -10.64
CA LYS A 26 7.72 2.67 -9.42
C LYS A 26 6.53 3.38 -8.78
N ALA A 27 6.40 3.29 -7.47
CA ALA A 27 5.33 3.90 -6.72
C ALA A 27 5.87 4.63 -5.49
N ARG A 28 5.18 5.70 -5.10
CA ARG A 28 5.42 6.42 -3.85
C ARG A 28 4.13 6.54 -3.05
N PHE A 29 4.23 6.37 -1.75
CA PHE A 29 3.22 6.68 -0.76
C PHE A 29 3.64 8.03 -0.18
N ALA A 30 2.85 9.07 -0.38
CA ALA A 30 3.10 10.38 0.20
C ALA A 30 2.07 10.66 1.29
N ALA A 31 2.56 11.12 2.44
CA ALA A 31 1.69 11.50 3.54
C ALA A 31 0.68 12.56 3.07
N PHE A 32 -0.55 12.43 3.54
CA PHE A 32 -1.63 13.34 3.23
C PHE A 32 -2.19 13.90 4.54
N GLU A 33 -2.49 15.20 4.55
CA GLU A 33 -3.12 15.83 5.70
C GLU A 33 -4.58 15.36 5.78
N LYS A 34 -4.96 14.82 6.95
CA LYS A 34 -6.30 14.24 7.12
C LYS A 34 -7.33 15.31 7.37
N ASP A 35 -8.32 15.37 6.48
CA ASP A 35 -9.50 16.22 6.68
C ASP A 35 -10.51 15.60 7.67
N ASN A 36 -10.45 14.29 7.89
CA ASN A 36 -11.26 13.52 8.85
C ASN A 36 -10.68 12.11 9.08
N ASP A 37 -11.25 11.36 10.03
CA ASP A 37 -10.77 10.01 10.38
C ASP A 37 -10.92 8.96 9.26
N LYS A 38 -11.78 9.22 8.27
CA LYS A 38 -11.95 8.33 7.10
C LYS A 38 -10.98 8.68 5.98
N ALA A 39 -10.36 9.87 6.02
CA ALA A 39 -9.37 10.29 5.03
C ALA A 39 -8.12 9.39 5.11
N PRO A 40 -7.45 9.15 3.97
CA PRO A 40 -6.25 8.33 3.96
C PRO A 40 -5.08 9.01 4.67
N ASP A 41 -4.20 8.21 5.26
CA ASP A 41 -2.90 8.66 5.78
C ASP A 41 -1.91 8.92 4.65
N TYR A 42 -2.04 8.18 3.54
CA TYR A 42 -1.15 8.29 2.39
C TYR A 42 -1.94 8.24 1.09
N ARG A 43 -1.50 9.05 0.12
CA ARG A 43 -1.88 8.93 -1.30
C ARG A 43 -0.77 8.22 -2.07
N ILE A 44 -1.14 7.40 -3.05
CA ILE A 44 -0.22 6.54 -3.78
C ILE A 44 -0.11 7.01 -5.22
N PHE A 45 1.12 7.24 -5.67
CA PHE A 45 1.40 7.82 -6.98
C PHE A 45 2.37 6.98 -7.80
N ALA A 46 2.12 6.91 -9.10
CA ALA A 46 3.06 6.47 -10.13
C ALA A 46 3.46 7.70 -10.95
N GLY A 47 4.67 8.21 -10.72
CA GLY A 47 5.04 9.53 -11.23
C GLY A 47 4.14 10.63 -10.65
N VAL A 48 3.36 11.29 -11.52
CA VAL A 48 2.40 12.34 -11.15
C VAL A 48 0.96 11.83 -11.01
N THR A 49 0.68 10.59 -11.45
CA THR A 49 -0.67 10.02 -11.43
C THR A 49 -0.97 9.40 -10.08
N GLU A 50 -2.02 9.87 -9.41
CA GLU A 50 -2.59 9.24 -8.21
C GLU A 50 -3.42 8.02 -8.61
N PHE A 51 -3.20 6.88 -7.96
CA PHE A 51 -3.90 5.63 -8.30
C PHE A 51 -4.25 4.79 -7.07
N GLY A 52 -4.15 5.35 -5.87
CA GLY A 52 -4.44 4.60 -4.66
C GLY A 52 -4.28 5.42 -3.40
N ALA A 53 -4.64 4.78 -2.30
CA ALA A 53 -4.61 5.36 -0.98
C ALA A 53 -4.27 4.30 0.07
N ALA A 54 -3.77 4.74 1.23
CA ALA A 54 -3.49 3.87 2.35
C ALA A 54 -3.87 4.49 3.69
N TRP A 55 -4.25 3.62 4.63
CA TRP A 55 -4.67 3.97 5.99
C TRP A 55 -3.82 3.20 6.99
N LYS A 56 -3.30 3.89 8.01
CA LYS A 56 -2.63 3.25 9.14
C LYS A 56 -3.65 2.44 9.94
N LYS A 57 -3.31 1.19 10.22
CA LYS A 57 -4.11 0.28 11.04
C LYS A 57 -3.20 -0.51 11.98
N THR A 58 -3.79 -0.95 13.09
CA THR A 58 -3.18 -1.87 14.03
C THR A 58 -3.89 -3.21 13.93
N ALA A 59 -3.13 -4.30 13.79
CA ALA A 59 -3.68 -5.65 13.73
C ALA A 59 -4.21 -6.07 15.11
N ARG A 60 -5.46 -6.55 15.17
CA ARG A 60 -6.15 -6.88 16.43
C ARG A 60 -5.43 -7.94 17.28
N ASP A 61 -4.79 -8.91 16.63
CA ASP A 61 -4.24 -10.09 17.32
C ASP A 61 -2.76 -9.97 17.68
N SER A 62 -2.06 -8.96 17.13
CA SER A 62 -0.59 -8.85 17.26
C SER A 62 -0.10 -7.45 17.61
N ASP A 63 -1.00 -6.47 17.70
CA ASP A 63 -0.70 -5.04 17.87
C ASP A 63 0.30 -4.47 16.85
N ARG A 64 0.50 -5.17 15.73
CA ARG A 64 1.43 -4.74 14.67
C ARG A 64 0.78 -3.66 13.82
N GLU A 65 1.50 -2.56 13.64
CA GLU A 65 1.12 -1.51 12.70
C GLU A 65 1.35 -1.96 11.25
N TYR A 66 0.40 -1.63 10.39
CA TYR A 66 0.48 -1.84 8.95
C TYR A 66 -0.29 -0.75 8.21
N LEU A 67 -0.05 -0.61 6.90
CA LEU A 67 -0.94 0.18 6.06
C LEU A 67 -1.93 -0.73 5.34
N SER A 68 -3.22 -0.46 5.53
CA SER A 68 -4.29 -0.98 4.68
C SER A 68 -4.26 -0.21 3.37
N VAL A 69 -4.02 -0.87 2.24
CA VAL A 69 -3.81 -0.24 0.94
C VAL A 69 -4.97 -0.56 -0.01
N LYS A 70 -5.45 0.45 -0.74
CA LYS A 70 -6.36 0.32 -1.88
C LYS A 70 -5.67 0.91 -3.12
N LEU A 71 -5.48 0.11 -4.16
CA LEU A 71 -5.03 0.55 -5.48
C LEU A 71 -6.24 0.50 -6.41
N ASP A 72 -6.53 1.61 -7.09
CA ASP A 72 -7.76 1.79 -7.86
C ASP A 72 -7.46 2.74 -9.02
N ASP A 73 -7.10 2.14 -10.16
CA ASP A 73 -6.83 2.83 -11.42
C ASP A 73 -7.85 2.38 -12.48
N PRO A 74 -8.28 3.23 -13.43
CA PRO A 74 -9.21 2.84 -14.48
C PRO A 74 -8.78 1.64 -15.34
N SER A 75 -7.48 1.30 -15.40
CA SER A 75 -6.99 0.11 -16.07
C SER A 75 -7.24 -1.19 -15.29
N PHE A 76 -7.64 -1.11 -14.02
CA PHE A 76 -7.94 -2.28 -13.19
C PHE A 76 -9.42 -2.66 -13.34
N PRO A 77 -9.74 -3.96 -13.49
CA PRO A 77 -11.13 -4.40 -13.56
C PRO A 77 -11.90 -4.20 -12.25
N ALA A 78 -11.20 -4.06 -11.12
CA ALA A 78 -11.72 -3.75 -9.80
C ALA A 78 -10.59 -3.24 -8.89
N PRO A 79 -10.90 -2.57 -7.76
CA PRO A 79 -9.89 -2.18 -6.79
C PRO A 79 -9.08 -3.36 -6.25
N ILE A 80 -7.78 -3.16 -6.08
CA ILE A 80 -6.85 -4.12 -5.49
C ILE A 80 -6.58 -3.72 -4.05
N TYR A 81 -6.90 -4.61 -3.10
CA TYR A 81 -6.62 -4.40 -1.68
C TYR A 81 -5.36 -5.15 -1.26
N ALA A 82 -4.47 -4.47 -0.55
CA ALA A 82 -3.20 -5.01 -0.10
C ALA A 82 -2.84 -4.47 1.30
N SER A 83 -1.79 -5.01 1.89
CA SER A 83 -1.22 -4.54 3.15
C SER A 83 0.26 -4.24 2.98
N LEU A 84 0.69 -3.02 3.35
CA LEU A 84 2.11 -2.71 3.48
C LEU A 84 2.55 -3.02 4.90
N VAL A 85 3.47 -3.95 5.06
CA VAL A 85 3.97 -4.40 6.38
C VAL A 85 5.48 -4.27 6.43
N LYS A 86 6.02 -3.96 7.61
CA LYS A 86 7.46 -3.97 7.87
C LYS A 86 7.97 -5.42 7.87
N VAL A 87 9.12 -5.65 7.24
CA VAL A 87 9.80 -6.95 7.31
C VAL A 87 10.54 -7.04 8.65
N GLU A 88 10.39 -8.16 9.37
CA GLU A 88 11.10 -8.36 10.62
C GLU A 88 12.60 -8.54 10.39
N GLY A 89 13.41 -7.85 11.18
CA GLY A 89 14.88 -7.98 11.12
C GLY A 89 15.54 -7.29 9.92
N GLU A 90 14.77 -6.64 9.03
CA GLU A 90 15.28 -5.96 7.85
C GLU A 90 14.81 -4.50 7.76
N GLU A 91 15.62 -3.66 7.09
CA GLU A 91 15.20 -2.33 6.68
C GLU A 91 14.36 -2.43 5.40
N GLY A 92 13.05 -2.63 5.54
CA GLY A 92 12.19 -2.72 4.38
C GLY A 92 10.72 -3.00 4.70
N PHE A 93 9.90 -2.78 3.68
CA PHE A 93 8.47 -3.03 3.70
C PHE A 93 8.08 -3.85 2.47
N ILE A 94 7.13 -4.75 2.66
CA ILE A 94 6.55 -5.56 1.58
C ILE A 94 5.07 -5.24 1.42
N LEU A 95 4.65 -5.11 0.17
CA LEU A 95 3.24 -4.94 -0.19
C LEU A 95 2.67 -6.31 -0.49
N ILE A 96 1.78 -6.76 0.38
CA ILE A 96 1.19 -8.10 0.33
C ILE A 96 -0.23 -7.99 -0.17
N TRP A 97 -0.52 -8.68 -1.27
CA TRP A 97 -1.87 -8.84 -1.77
C TRP A 97 -2.42 -10.23 -1.41
N SER A 98 -3.69 -10.29 -1.04
CA SER A 98 -4.47 -11.52 -0.94
C SER A 98 -5.76 -11.38 -1.72
N ARG A 99 -6.16 -12.45 -2.40
CA ARG A 99 -7.49 -12.54 -2.96
C ARG A 99 -8.47 -12.64 -1.79
N GLN A 100 -9.44 -11.73 -1.72
CA GLN A 100 -10.59 -11.94 -0.84
C GLN A 100 -11.36 -13.13 -1.41
N ASN A 101 -11.42 -14.23 -0.67
CA ASN A 101 -12.41 -15.26 -0.94
C ASN A 101 -13.74 -14.67 -0.47
N GLY A 102 -14.66 -14.45 -1.40
CA GLY A 102 -16.04 -14.13 -1.05
C GLY A 102 -16.68 -15.40 -0.52
N ASP A 103 -16.57 -15.62 0.79
CA ASP A 103 -17.53 -16.42 1.56
C ASP A 103 -18.44 -15.47 2.34
#